data_AF-A0A1V5KAA3-F1
#
_entry.id   AF-A0A1V5KAA3-F1
#
_cell.length_a   1.000
_cell.length_b   1.000
_cell.length_c   1.000
_cell.angle_alpha   90.00
_cell.angle_beta   90.00
_cell.angle_gamma   90.00
#
_symmetry.space_group_name_H-M   'P 1'
#
loop_
_entity.id
_entity.type
_entity.pdbx_description
1 polymer ?
#
loop_
_entity_poly.entity_id
_entity_poly.type
_entity_poly.pdbx_seq_one_letter_code
_entity_poly.pdbx_strand_id
1 'polypeptide(L)' 'MAKEEKKRKPTEDEIKKEIHDKADKIYRERIAAGRPGDELADWLKAEIEVRRKYN' A
#
# COMPACT_ATOMS: atom_id res chain seq x y z
N MET A 1 29.23 -6.22 1.52
CA MET A 1 28.44 -5.64 2.62
C MET A 1 26.98 -6.00 2.41
N ALA A 2 26.56 -7.20 2.79
CA ALA A 2 25.15 -7.56 2.80
C ALA A 2 24.63 -7.26 4.21
N LYS A 3 23.99 -6.10 4.40
CA LYS A 3 23.25 -5.84 5.62
C LYS A 3 22.02 -6.72 5.55
N GLU A 4 22.05 -7.85 6.26
CA GLU A 4 20.86 -8.60 6.60
C GLU A 4 19.92 -7.65 7.35
N GLU A 5 18.92 -7.14 6.65
CA GLU A 5 17.81 -6.39 7.24
C GLU A 5 17.04 -7.37 8.12
N LYS A 6 17.43 -7.44 9.40
CA LYS A 6 16.59 -8.00 10.46
C LYS A 6 15.19 -7.43 10.25
N LYS A 7 14.23 -8.27 9.87
CA LYS A 7 12.83 -7.90 9.68
C LYS A 7 12.30 -7.30 10.97
N ARG A 8 12.44 -5.98 11.11
CA ARG A 8 11.83 -5.21 12.19
C ARG A 8 10.34 -5.21 11.90
N LYS A 9 9.51 -5.28 12.95
CA LYS A 9 8.09 -4.96 12.77
C LYS A 9 8.05 -3.53 12.22
N PRO A 10 7.35 -3.28 11.11
CA PRO A 10 7.25 -1.94 10.56
C PRO A 10 6.63 -1.01 11.61
N THR A 11 7.04 0.24 11.62
CA THR A 11 6.37 1.27 12.42
C THR A 11 5.03 1.64 11.82
N GLU A 12 4.17 2.27 12.60
CA GLU A 12 2.87 2.75 12.12
C GLU A 12 3.02 3.72 10.94
N ASP A 13 4.04 4.60 10.98
CA ASP A 13 4.34 5.53 9.89
C ASP A 13 4.80 4.83 8.61
N GLU A 14 5.58 3.75 8.73
CA GLU A 14 5.99 2.93 7.59
C GLU A 14 4.79 2.23 6.96
N ILE A 15 3.87 1.71 7.77
CA ILE A 15 2.62 1.11 7.30
C ILE A 15 1.76 2.16 6.59
N LYS A 16 1.56 3.33 7.19
CA LYS A 16 0.77 4.43 6.58
C LYS A 16 1.35 4.86 5.24
N LYS A 17 2.67 5.00 5.16
CA LYS A 17 3.37 5.33 3.93
C LYS A 17 3.17 4.25 2.87
N GLU A 18 3.30 2.98 3.24
CA GLU A 18 3.10 1.85 2.32
C GLU A 18 1.65 1.77 1.82
N ILE A 19 0.67 2.05 2.67
CA ILE A 19 -0.75 2.15 2.27
C ILE A 19 -0.94 3.27 1.27
N HIS A 20 -0.37 4.46 1.54
CA HIS A 20 -0.49 5.61 0.66
C HIS A 20 0.15 5.36 -0.72
N ASP A 21 1.38 4.86 -0.75
CA ASP A 21 2.09 4.53 -1.99
C ASP A 21 1.31 3.49 -2.83
N LYS A 22 0.66 2.55 -2.15
CA LYS A 22 -0.12 1.50 -2.79
C LYS A 22 -1.49 1.99 -3.26
N ALA A 23 -2.14 2.87 -2.51
CA ALA A 23 -3.38 3.53 -2.92
C ALA A 23 -3.16 4.39 -4.17
N ASP A 24 -2.08 5.17 -4.23
CA ASP A 24 -1.71 5.96 -5.40
C ASP A 24 -1.44 5.06 -6.62
N LYS A 25 -0.78 3.92 -6.42
CA LYS A 25 -0.60 2.93 -7.50
C LYS A 25 -1.93 2.40 -8.03
N ILE A 26 -2.85 2.00 -7.14
CA ILE A 26 -4.18 1.49 -7.52
C ILE A 26 -4.97 2.57 -8.25
N TYR A 27 -4.93 3.82 -7.76
CA TYR A 27 -5.54 4.97 -8.42
C TYR A 27 -5.01 5.14 -9.84
N ARG A 28 -3.68 5.18 -10.03
CA ARG A 28 -3.06 5.33 -11.35
C ARG A 28 -3.43 4.19 -12.30
N GLU A 29 -3.43 2.95 -11.81
CA GLU A 29 -3.85 1.78 -12.58
C GLU A 29 -5.34 1.86 -12.97
N ARG A 30 -6.20 2.31 -12.06
CA ARG A 30 -7.62 2.52 -12.30
C ARG A 30 -7.88 3.59 -13.36
N ILE A 31 -7.22 4.74 -13.25
CA ILE A 31 -7.31 5.84 -14.21
C ILE A 31 -6.78 5.40 -15.57
N ALA A 32 -5.62 4.73 -15.62
CA ALA A 32 -5.05 4.23 -16.87
C ALA A 32 -5.94 3.18 -17.55
N ALA A 33 -6.67 2.38 -16.77
CA ALA A 33 -7.60 1.37 -17.29
C ALA A 33 -9.01 1.92 -17.58
N GLY A 34 -9.27 3.21 -17.34
CA GLY A 34 -10.60 3.82 -17.51
C GLY A 34 -11.68 3.19 -16.61
N ARG A 35 -11.28 2.61 -15.47
CA ARG A 35 -12.22 1.91 -14.57
C ARG A 35 -12.89 2.91 -13.61
N PRO A 36 -14.20 2.77 -13.37
CA PRO A 36 -14.88 3.56 -12.36
C PRO A 36 -14.39 3.18 -10.95
N GLY A 37 -14.43 4.14 -10.03
CA GLY A 37 -14.08 3.97 -8.63
C GLY A 37 -13.72 5.29 -7.98
N ASP A 38 -13.41 5.22 -6.70
CA ASP A 38 -13.15 6.39 -5.85
C ASP A 38 -11.84 6.19 -5.09
N GLU A 39 -11.19 7.30 -4.75
CA GLU A 39 -9.92 7.31 -4.01
C GLU A 39 -10.05 6.56 -2.67
N LEU A 40 -11.18 6.67 -1.99
CA LEU A 40 -11.46 5.93 -0.75
C LEU A 40 -11.45 4.41 -0.98
N ALA A 41 -12.02 3.93 -2.09
CA ALA A 41 -12.03 2.51 -2.42
C ALA A 41 -10.62 2.01 -2.77
N ASP A 42 -9.81 2.84 -3.43
CA ASP A 42 -8.42 2.55 -3.74
C ASP A 42 -7.58 2.48 -2.45
N TRP A 43 -7.81 3.38 -1.50
CA TRP A 43 -7.18 3.37 -0.19
C TRP A 43 -7.55 2.14 0.65
N LEU A 44 -8.83 1.77 0.73
CA LEU A 44 -9.27 0.59 1.48
C LEU A 44 -8.67 -0.70 0.93
N LYS A 45 -8.57 -0.81 -0.40
CA LYS A 45 -7.88 -1.95 -1.04
C LYS A 45 -6.40 -1.99 -0.66
N ALA A 46 -5.73 -0.85 -0.70
CA ALA A 46 -4.33 -0.74 -0.29
C ALA A 46 -4.14 -1.13 1.19
N GLU A 47 -5.00 -0.64 2.09
CA GLU A 47 -4.95 -0.97 3.52
C GLU A 47 -5.09 -2.48 3.76
N ILE A 48 -6.08 -3.13 3.13
CA ILE A 48 -6.29 -4.57 3.26
C ILE A 48 -5.06 -5.35 2.79
N GLU A 49 -4.47 -4.97 1.65
CA GLU A 49 -3.29 -5.64 1.13
C GLU A 49 -2.04 -5.46 2.00
N VAL A 50 -1.81 -4.25 2.51
CA VAL A 50 -0.68 -3.97 3.39
C VAL A 50 -0.86 -4.69 4.73
N ARG A 51 -2.07 -4.67 5.30
CA ARG A 51 -2.37 -5.37 6.55
C ARG A 51 -2.19 -6.88 6.43
N ARG A 52 -2.56 -7.48 5.29
CA ARG A 52 -2.31 -8.91 4.99
C ARG A 52 -0.83 -9.27 4.91
N LYS A 53 0.05 -8.32 4.58
CA LYS A 53 1.49 -8.54 4.51
C LYS A 53 2.14 -8.62 5.90
N TYR A 54 1.52 -8.01 6.90
CA TYR A 54 2.05 -7.89 8.27
C TYR A 54 1.29 -8.69 9.32
N ASN A 55 0.20 -9.37 8.93
CA ASN A 55 -0.61 -10.25 9.78
C ASN A 55 -0.30 -11.72 9.49
#